data_AF-A0A2V8K623-F1
#
_entry.id   AF-A0A2V8K623-F1
#
_cell.length_a   1.000
_cell.length_b   1.000
_cell.length_c   1.000
_cell.angle_alpha   90.00
_cell.angle_beta   90.00
_cell.angle_gamma   90.00
#
_symmetry.space_group_name_H-M   'P 1'
#
loop_
_entity.id
_entity.type
_entity.pdbx_description
1 polymer ?
#
loop_
_entity_poly.entity_id
_entity_poly.type
_entity_poly.pdbx_seq_one_letter_code
_entity_poly.pdbx_strand_id
1 'polypeptide(L)'
;MHATAQPQLQTQIRLSTQQWGGLIAAPLVLIALWFTPTHEAPAAQHAIAIAALMIVLWATEAVDHALAGFIGVFLFWALGVSEFERAFSGFSNETPWFLLGAILISAMANKSGMAQRIAYSIVARVGTSYSQLLLAFIIVDFLLTFLIPSGIARVTILATIAAGTVQALGLGNRSNVGRGLLIIVTYTAEVFDKMLIAGATSILGRGIIEETGQVRVLYSQWFIAYLPCSIITILCCWRIILWLYPPEKEELASEGRQYLQTQLDRLGPWSPAEKRCAVLTGIAVVLWMTEFIHHLNPSMVGLTVGLLALVPNVGVLGAEDLRKLNFGAIWFTAAALSMSRILMDTKGLEVLTGAMMNWMAPLVRGPFTSSIVLYWTAFVYHFFLANETAMLSTSLPAVLRYFGSQGFHPLPIGMIWTFASAGKIFVYQSAVLIVGYSYGYFDAKDLLKVGLILTAVESVILLFLVPFYWPLIGIS
;
A
#
# COMPACT_ATOMS: atom_id res chain seq x y z
N MET A 1 -35.92 35.05 -18.75
CA MET A 1 -35.05 36.06 -18.14
C MET A 1 -34.18 35.38 -17.09
N HIS A 2 -32.87 35.38 -17.37
CA HIS A 2 -31.71 35.03 -16.54
C HIS A 2 -31.79 33.89 -15.51
N ALA A 3 -31.41 32.70 -15.97
CA ALA A 3 -30.67 31.74 -15.15
C ALA A 3 -29.29 32.37 -14.82
N THR A 4 -29.09 32.75 -13.56
CA THR A 4 -27.79 33.15 -13.04
C THR A 4 -26.93 31.91 -12.87
N ALA A 5 -26.04 31.68 -13.84
CA ALA A 5 -24.91 30.77 -13.68
C ALA A 5 -24.10 31.23 -12.46
N GLN A 6 -24.00 30.36 -11.45
CA GLN A 6 -23.02 30.55 -10.39
C GLN A 6 -21.62 30.50 -11.03
N PRO A 7 -20.72 31.46 -10.74
CA PRO A 7 -19.34 31.36 -11.21
C PRO A 7 -18.70 30.16 -10.51
N GLN A 8 -18.19 29.21 -11.28
CA GLN A 8 -17.21 28.25 -10.80
C GLN A 8 -16.06 29.05 -10.20
N LEU A 9 -15.97 29.10 -8.87
CA LEU A 9 -14.81 29.64 -8.17
C LEU A 9 -13.59 28.85 -8.65
N GLN A 10 -12.82 29.45 -9.56
CA GLN A 10 -11.45 29.07 -9.82
C GLN A 10 -10.74 29.12 -8.48
N THR A 11 -10.59 27.97 -7.84
CA THR A 11 -9.79 27.83 -6.63
C THR A 11 -8.38 28.14 -7.09
N GLN A 12 -7.88 29.35 -6.83
CA GLN A 12 -6.49 29.68 -7.08
C GLN A 12 -5.66 28.67 -6.30
N ILE A 13 -4.99 27.75 -6.99
CA ILE A 13 -4.10 26.77 -6.39
C ILE A 13 -2.89 27.56 -5.87
N ARG A 14 -2.99 28.05 -4.63
CA ARG A 14 -1.85 28.64 -3.94
C ARG A 14 -0.93 27.50 -3.53
N LEU A 15 0.15 27.33 -4.29
CA LEU A 15 1.18 26.36 -3.99
C LEU A 15 1.79 26.65 -2.62
N SER A 16 2.03 25.60 -1.84
CA SER A 16 2.71 25.72 -0.54
C SER A 16 4.19 26.11 -0.73
N THR A 17 4.83 26.62 0.32
CA THR A 17 6.28 26.92 0.31
C THR A 17 7.11 25.69 -0.05
N GLN A 18 6.68 24.50 0.39
CA GLN A 18 7.32 23.22 0.05
C GLN A 18 7.19 22.90 -1.44
N GLN A 19 6.01 23.10 -2.02
CA GLN A 19 5.78 22.88 -3.45
C GLN A 19 6.61 23.83 -4.31
N TRP A 20 6.68 25.11 -3.93
CA TRP A 20 7.57 26.08 -4.58
C TRP A 20 9.03 25.68 -4.47
N GLY A 21 9.47 25.26 -3.28
CA GLY A 21 10.81 24.74 -3.05
C GLY A 21 11.14 23.57 -3.97
N GLY A 22 10.23 22.61 -4.11
CA GLY A 22 10.40 21.46 -5.00
C GLY A 22 10.42 21.82 -6.49
N LEU A 23 9.53 22.70 -6.95
CA LEU A 23 9.49 23.17 -8.34
C LEU A 23 10.78 23.90 -8.76
N ILE A 24 11.46 24.56 -7.82
CA ILE A 24 12.73 25.25 -8.07
C ILE A 24 13.90 24.28 -7.90
N ALA A 25 13.91 23.47 -6.84
CA ALA A 25 14.99 22.55 -6.52
C ALA A 25 15.13 21.44 -7.58
N ALA A 26 14.03 20.91 -8.09
CA ALA A 26 14.07 19.78 -9.03
C ALA A 26 14.83 20.09 -10.34
N PRO A 27 14.55 21.20 -11.07
CA PRO A 27 15.35 21.61 -12.22
C PRO A 27 16.80 21.96 -11.87
N LEU A 28 17.03 22.59 -10.71
CA LEU A 28 18.39 22.94 -10.27
C LEU A 28 19.23 21.69 -9.99
N VAL A 29 18.65 20.68 -9.34
CA VAL A 29 19.31 19.39 -9.08
C VAL A 29 19.58 18.66 -10.39
N LEU A 30 18.63 18.66 -11.34
CA LEU A 30 18.86 18.12 -12.68
C LEU A 30 20.06 18.78 -13.33
N ILE A 31 20.07 20.10 -13.45
CA ILE A 31 21.14 20.86 -14.11
C ILE A 31 22.48 20.64 -13.38
N ALA A 32 22.49 20.71 -12.06
CA ALA A 32 23.69 20.50 -11.26
C ALA A 32 24.28 19.10 -11.53
N LEU A 33 23.49 18.03 -11.38
CA LEU A 33 23.97 16.67 -11.60
C LEU A 33 24.32 16.39 -13.07
N TRP A 34 23.62 17.03 -14.02
CA TRP A 34 23.88 16.88 -15.44
C TRP A 34 25.27 17.41 -15.84
N PHE A 35 25.68 18.56 -15.30
CA PHE A 35 26.93 19.22 -15.68
C PHE A 35 28.07 19.02 -14.68
N THR A 36 27.82 18.39 -13.53
CA THR A 36 28.89 18.10 -12.55
C THR A 36 29.93 17.18 -13.18
N PRO A 37 31.23 17.49 -13.11
CA PRO A 37 32.25 16.57 -13.56
C PRO A 37 32.24 15.30 -12.69
N THR A 38 31.90 14.15 -13.27
CA THR A 38 31.94 12.85 -12.58
C THR A 38 32.81 11.87 -13.37
N HIS A 39 33.25 10.79 -12.71
CA HIS A 39 33.98 9.71 -13.36
C HIS A 39 33.06 8.66 -14.00
N GLU A 40 31.74 8.86 -13.92
CA GLU A 40 30.73 7.93 -14.39
C GLU A 40 30.50 8.06 -15.90
N ALA A 41 29.94 7.01 -16.51
CA ALA A 41 29.53 7.08 -17.91
C ALA A 41 28.46 8.18 -18.10
N PRO A 42 28.48 8.96 -19.20
CA PRO A 42 27.50 10.03 -19.43
C PRO A 42 26.05 9.55 -19.36
N ALA A 43 25.76 8.34 -19.87
CA ALA A 43 24.44 7.74 -19.79
C ALA A 43 23.99 7.50 -18.34
N ALA A 44 24.90 7.02 -17.48
CA ALA A 44 24.64 6.80 -16.05
C ALA A 44 24.37 8.14 -15.35
N GLN A 45 25.23 9.13 -15.58
CA GLN A 45 25.12 10.46 -14.98
C GLN A 45 23.82 11.16 -15.38
N HIS A 46 23.50 11.21 -16.66
CA HIS A 46 22.27 11.84 -17.15
C HIS A 46 21.03 11.12 -16.64
N ALA A 47 21.07 9.79 -16.55
CA ALA A 47 19.96 9.02 -15.99
C ALA A 47 19.74 9.31 -14.49
N ILE A 48 20.83 9.40 -13.72
CA ILE A 48 20.80 9.81 -12.31
C ILE A 48 20.25 11.22 -12.17
N ALA A 49 20.65 12.16 -13.02
CA ALA A 49 20.18 13.54 -12.96
C ALA A 49 18.66 13.64 -13.17
N ILE A 50 18.11 12.92 -14.14
CA ILE A 50 16.66 12.86 -14.39
C ILE A 50 15.93 12.14 -13.25
N ALA A 51 16.48 11.02 -12.76
CA ALA A 51 15.90 10.32 -11.61
C ALA A 51 15.90 11.20 -10.35
N ALA A 52 16.95 11.96 -10.10
CA ALA A 52 17.03 12.89 -8.98
C ALA A 52 15.96 14.00 -9.09
N LEU A 53 15.69 14.52 -10.29
CA LEU A 53 14.56 15.42 -10.53
C LEU A 53 13.23 14.77 -10.14
N MET A 54 12.98 13.53 -10.59
CA MET A 54 11.75 12.80 -10.25
C MET A 54 11.62 12.62 -8.73
N ILE A 55 12.72 12.24 -8.07
CA ILE A 55 12.81 12.03 -6.63
C ILE A 55 12.49 13.33 -5.87
N VAL A 56 13.07 14.46 -6.27
CA VAL A 56 12.79 15.76 -5.63
C VAL A 56 11.32 16.14 -5.81
N LEU A 57 10.75 15.98 -7.01
CA LEU A 57 9.34 16.27 -7.27
C LEU A 57 8.40 15.40 -6.42
N TRP A 58 8.68 14.10 -6.31
CA TRP A 58 7.91 13.17 -5.47
C TRP A 58 8.07 13.46 -3.97
N ALA A 59 9.29 13.69 -3.48
CA ALA A 59 9.56 13.93 -2.07
C ALA A 59 8.95 15.25 -1.56
N THR A 60 8.88 16.26 -2.42
CA THR A 60 8.30 17.57 -2.09
C THR A 60 6.81 17.69 -2.42
N GLU A 61 6.23 16.72 -3.12
CA GLU A 61 4.88 16.78 -3.68
C GLU A 61 4.61 18.07 -4.47
N ALA A 62 5.65 18.57 -5.16
CA ALA A 62 5.61 19.81 -5.93
C ALA A 62 4.55 19.80 -7.04
N VAL A 63 4.32 18.62 -7.61
CA VAL A 63 3.27 18.32 -8.60
C VAL A 63 2.66 16.95 -8.29
N ASP A 64 1.56 16.61 -8.97
CA ASP A 64 0.99 15.26 -8.88
C ASP A 64 2.04 14.18 -9.19
N HIS A 65 1.97 13.07 -8.45
CA HIS A 65 2.93 11.97 -8.53
C HIS A 65 3.03 11.37 -9.94
N ALA A 66 1.91 11.23 -10.64
CA ALA A 66 1.89 10.76 -12.02
C ALA A 66 2.52 11.78 -12.96
N LEU A 67 2.24 13.08 -12.77
CA LEU A 67 2.82 14.15 -13.59
C LEU A 67 4.34 14.20 -13.44
N ALA A 68 4.87 14.13 -12.22
CA ALA A 68 6.31 14.03 -11.97
C ALA A 68 6.93 12.82 -12.70
N GLY A 69 6.24 11.67 -12.65
CA GLY A 69 6.63 10.47 -13.37
C GLY A 69 6.68 10.65 -14.89
N PHE A 70 5.63 11.24 -15.48
CA PHE A 70 5.58 11.53 -16.92
C PHE A 70 6.66 12.52 -17.35
N ILE A 71 6.93 13.57 -16.56
CA ILE A 71 8.02 14.51 -16.84
C ILE A 71 9.34 13.75 -16.91
N GLY A 72 9.64 12.89 -15.93
CA GLY A 72 10.87 12.11 -15.92
C GLY A 72 11.00 11.15 -17.11
N VAL A 73 9.96 10.35 -17.38
CA VAL A 73 9.93 9.42 -18.52
C VAL A 73 10.08 10.15 -19.85
N PHE A 74 9.40 11.29 -20.00
CA PHE A 74 9.54 12.14 -21.17
C PHE A 74 10.97 12.68 -21.30
N LEU A 75 11.60 13.16 -20.21
CA LEU A 75 12.96 13.69 -20.24
C LEU A 75 14.00 12.62 -20.58
N PHE A 76 13.84 11.38 -20.11
CA PHE A 76 14.71 10.28 -20.50
C PHE A 76 14.75 10.09 -22.02
N TRP A 77 13.59 10.21 -22.67
CA TRP A 77 13.49 10.14 -24.12
C TRP A 77 13.95 11.42 -24.82
N ALA A 78 13.43 12.58 -24.41
CA ALA A 78 13.66 13.87 -25.06
C ALA A 78 15.13 14.31 -25.02
N LEU A 79 15.86 13.94 -23.97
CA LEU A 79 17.29 14.25 -23.82
C LEU A 79 18.21 13.13 -24.35
N GLY A 80 17.65 12.09 -24.98
CA GLY A 80 18.43 11.02 -25.62
C GLY A 80 19.13 10.06 -24.64
N VAL A 81 18.70 10.00 -23.39
CA VAL A 81 19.23 9.05 -22.39
C VAL A 81 18.75 7.63 -22.69
N SER A 82 17.53 7.50 -23.23
CA SER A 82 16.92 6.23 -23.60
C SER A 82 16.02 6.40 -24.83
N GLU A 83 15.88 5.34 -25.62
CA GLU A 83 14.88 5.28 -26.69
C GLU A 83 13.45 5.25 -26.13
N PHE A 84 12.46 5.63 -26.93
CA PHE A 84 11.05 5.73 -26.52
C PHE A 84 10.52 4.44 -25.90
N GLU A 85 10.73 3.29 -26.55
CA GLU A 85 10.22 1.99 -26.08
C GLU A 85 10.79 1.62 -24.70
N ARG A 86 12.08 1.87 -24.50
CA ARG A 86 12.77 1.66 -23.23
C ARG A 86 12.30 2.66 -22.17
N ALA A 87 12.18 3.94 -22.53
CA ALA A 87 11.75 4.99 -21.62
C ALA A 87 10.34 4.75 -21.08
N PHE A 88 9.41 4.33 -21.95
CA PHE A 88 8.01 4.03 -21.59
C PHE A 88 7.75 2.56 -21.25
N SER A 89 8.79 1.75 -21.09
CA SER A 89 8.65 0.31 -20.88
C SER A 89 7.88 -0.10 -19.61
N GLY A 90 7.86 0.74 -18.57
CA GLY A 90 7.06 0.48 -17.37
C GLY A 90 5.55 0.49 -17.64
N PHE A 91 5.08 1.13 -18.73
CA PHE A 91 3.67 1.13 -19.13
C PHE A 91 3.26 -0.19 -19.81
N SER A 92 4.20 -0.96 -20.33
CA SER A 92 3.97 -2.31 -20.86
C SER A 92 4.26 -3.43 -19.85
N ASN A 93 4.76 -3.09 -18.66
CA ASN A 93 4.87 -4.03 -17.54
C ASN A 93 3.46 -4.41 -17.03
N GLU A 94 3.29 -5.63 -16.51
CA GLU A 94 2.00 -6.12 -16.01
C GLU A 94 1.53 -5.45 -14.71
N THR A 95 2.45 -4.89 -13.91
CA THR A 95 2.18 -4.39 -12.55
C THR A 95 1.21 -3.20 -12.51
N PRO A 96 1.34 -2.15 -13.35
CA PRO A 96 0.34 -1.08 -13.40
C PRO A 96 -1.05 -1.59 -13.79
N TRP A 97 -1.13 -2.61 -14.66
CA TRP A 97 -2.39 -3.20 -15.08
C TRP A 97 -2.99 -4.13 -14.02
N PHE A 98 -2.15 -4.78 -13.21
CA PHE A 98 -2.61 -5.48 -12.00
C PHE A 98 -3.24 -4.49 -11.01
N LEU A 99 -2.60 -3.33 -10.82
CA LEU A 99 -3.13 -2.25 -9.98
C LEU A 99 -4.47 -1.71 -10.51
N LEU A 100 -4.63 -1.57 -11.84
CA LEU A 100 -5.93 -1.23 -12.44
C LEU A 100 -7.01 -2.27 -12.07
N GLY A 101 -6.69 -3.56 -12.19
CA GLY A 101 -7.59 -4.64 -11.79
C GLY A 101 -8.00 -4.54 -10.32
N ALA A 102 -7.03 -4.31 -9.43
CA ALA A 102 -7.27 -4.11 -8.00
C ALA A 102 -8.19 -2.90 -7.73
N ILE A 103 -7.93 -1.75 -8.36
CA ILE A 103 -8.76 -0.55 -8.23
C ILE A 103 -10.21 -0.81 -8.67
N LEU A 104 -10.40 -1.51 -9.79
CA LEU A 104 -11.72 -1.88 -10.30
C LEU A 104 -12.45 -2.84 -9.35
N ILE A 105 -11.76 -3.85 -8.83
CA ILE A 105 -12.31 -4.78 -7.85
C ILE A 105 -12.75 -4.03 -6.58
N SER A 106 -11.90 -3.12 -6.09
CA SER A 106 -12.22 -2.30 -4.91
C SER A 106 -13.41 -1.38 -5.16
N ALA A 107 -13.49 -0.74 -6.34
CA ALA A 107 -14.62 0.11 -6.69
C ALA A 107 -15.93 -0.70 -6.75
N MET A 108 -15.88 -1.91 -7.33
CA MET A 108 -17.02 -2.82 -7.38
C MET A 108 -17.49 -3.21 -5.98
N ALA A 109 -16.55 -3.58 -5.10
CA ALA A 109 -16.84 -3.92 -3.72
C ALA A 109 -17.53 -2.77 -2.97
N ASN A 110 -16.99 -1.55 -3.09
CA ASN A 110 -17.56 -0.35 -2.49
C ASN A 110 -18.98 -0.05 -2.99
N LYS A 111 -19.22 -0.16 -4.30
CA LYS A 111 -20.53 0.13 -4.90
C LYS A 111 -21.59 -0.94 -4.59
N SER A 112 -21.17 -2.20 -4.44
CA SER A 112 -22.10 -3.32 -4.29
C SER A 112 -22.78 -3.40 -2.92
N GLY A 113 -22.15 -2.92 -1.85
CA GLY A 113 -22.60 -3.12 -0.46
C GLY A 113 -22.10 -4.42 0.20
N MET A 114 -21.40 -5.28 -0.56
CA MET A 114 -20.94 -6.60 -0.09
C MET A 114 -20.06 -6.47 1.15
N ALA A 115 -19.13 -5.51 1.14
CA ALA A 115 -18.16 -5.30 2.22
C ALA A 115 -18.85 -4.95 3.54
N GLN A 116 -19.82 -4.02 3.49
CA GLN A 116 -20.62 -3.60 4.63
C GLN A 116 -21.40 -4.80 5.20
N ARG A 117 -22.03 -5.59 4.33
CA ARG A 117 -22.77 -6.79 4.73
C ARG A 117 -21.88 -7.80 5.44
N ILE A 118 -20.71 -8.12 4.89
CA ILE A 118 -19.75 -9.05 5.50
C ILE A 118 -19.29 -8.51 6.86
N ALA A 119 -18.96 -7.22 6.93
CA ALA A 119 -18.54 -6.58 8.17
C ALA A 119 -19.62 -6.65 9.25
N TYR A 120 -20.84 -6.17 8.98
CA TYR A 120 -21.94 -6.25 9.95
C TYR A 120 -22.25 -7.70 10.35
N SER A 121 -22.21 -8.64 9.41
CA SER A 121 -22.48 -10.06 9.66
C SER A 121 -21.49 -10.70 10.64
N ILE A 122 -20.22 -10.32 10.59
CA ILE A 122 -19.19 -10.87 11.48
C ILE A 122 -19.21 -10.12 12.81
N VAL A 123 -19.19 -8.78 12.77
CA VAL A 123 -19.15 -7.96 14.00
C VAL A 123 -20.39 -8.19 14.87
N ALA A 124 -21.59 -8.32 14.29
CA ALA A 124 -22.82 -8.59 15.05
C ALA A 124 -22.85 -9.98 15.73
N ARG A 125 -22.11 -10.96 15.19
CA ARG A 125 -22.03 -12.32 15.76
C ARG A 125 -20.97 -12.45 16.83
N VAL A 126 -19.84 -11.77 16.66
CA VAL A 126 -18.69 -11.87 17.57
C VAL A 126 -18.78 -10.85 18.71
N GLY A 127 -19.18 -9.61 18.40
CA GLY A 127 -19.07 -8.47 19.29
C GLY A 127 -20.13 -8.42 20.39
N THR A 128 -19.85 -9.06 21.53
CA THR A 128 -20.61 -8.89 22.77
C THR A 128 -19.83 -8.15 23.86
N SER A 129 -18.58 -7.77 23.61
CA SER A 129 -17.75 -6.97 24.52
C SER A 129 -16.78 -6.12 23.70
N TYR A 130 -16.16 -5.11 24.30
CA TYR A 130 -15.16 -4.29 23.61
C TYR A 130 -14.01 -5.12 23.04
N SER A 131 -13.51 -6.09 23.82
CA SER A 131 -12.45 -7.01 23.40
C SER A 131 -12.86 -7.82 22.18
N GLN A 132 -14.08 -8.37 22.17
CA GLN A 132 -14.59 -9.11 21.03
C GLN A 132 -14.89 -8.22 19.82
N LEU A 133 -15.35 -6.99 20.03
CA LEU A 133 -15.55 -6.01 18.95
C LEU A 133 -14.23 -5.70 18.27
N LEU A 134 -13.17 -5.38 19.02
CA LEU A 134 -11.83 -5.16 18.47
C LEU A 134 -11.39 -6.36 17.63
N LEU A 135 -11.47 -7.57 18.18
CA LEU A 135 -11.07 -8.79 17.48
C LEU A 135 -11.91 -9.01 16.20
N ALA A 136 -13.22 -8.74 16.26
CA ALA A 136 -14.10 -8.85 15.11
C ALA A 136 -13.70 -7.89 14.00
N PHE A 137 -13.43 -6.62 14.31
CA PHE A 137 -12.97 -5.64 13.32
C PHE A 137 -11.63 -6.06 12.69
N ILE A 138 -10.68 -6.55 13.48
CA ILE A 138 -9.39 -7.05 12.97
C ILE A 138 -9.61 -8.21 12.00
N ILE A 139 -10.42 -9.21 12.39
CA ILE A 139 -10.71 -10.38 11.56
C ILE A 139 -11.44 -9.97 10.27
N VAL A 140 -12.42 -9.08 10.38
CA VAL A 140 -13.14 -8.57 9.21
C VAL A 140 -12.19 -7.88 8.25
N ASP A 141 -11.31 -7.01 8.73
CA ASP A 141 -10.36 -6.31 7.87
C ASP A 141 -9.38 -7.27 7.18
N PHE A 142 -8.87 -8.26 7.91
CA PHE A 142 -8.04 -9.33 7.33
C PHE A 142 -8.77 -10.07 6.21
N LEU A 143 -10.03 -10.48 6.43
CA LEU A 143 -10.83 -11.16 5.42
C LEU A 143 -11.16 -10.25 4.23
N LEU A 144 -11.50 -8.99 4.49
CA LEU A 144 -11.78 -8.01 3.44
C LEU A 144 -10.53 -7.67 2.64
N THR A 145 -9.32 -7.87 3.16
CA THR A 145 -8.07 -7.63 2.41
C THR A 145 -7.98 -8.51 1.16
N PHE A 146 -8.48 -9.75 1.22
CA PHE A 146 -8.56 -10.63 0.05
C PHE A 146 -9.57 -10.16 -1.00
N LEU A 147 -10.66 -9.54 -0.54
CA LEU A 147 -11.81 -9.17 -1.39
C LEU A 147 -11.73 -7.73 -1.92
N ILE A 148 -11.00 -6.87 -1.20
CA ILE A 148 -10.93 -5.43 -1.41
C ILE A 148 -9.46 -5.02 -1.34
N PRO A 149 -8.76 -5.01 -2.49
CA PRO A 149 -7.34 -4.64 -2.56
C PRO A 149 -7.18 -3.10 -2.53
N SER A 150 -7.61 -2.50 -1.42
CA SER A 150 -7.48 -1.07 -1.13
C SER A 150 -7.68 -0.81 0.37
N GLY A 151 -6.61 -0.49 1.09
CA GLY A 151 -6.69 -0.08 2.49
C GLY A 151 -7.62 1.13 2.72
N ILE A 152 -7.60 2.13 1.82
CA ILE A 152 -8.49 3.31 1.92
C ILE A 152 -9.97 2.90 1.91
N ALA A 153 -10.35 2.01 1.00
CA ALA A 153 -11.72 1.51 0.91
C ALA A 153 -12.13 0.76 2.18
N ARG A 154 -11.27 -0.15 2.65
CA ARG A 154 -11.53 -0.94 3.86
C ARG A 154 -11.65 -0.06 5.11
N VAL A 155 -10.72 0.88 5.31
CA VAL A 155 -10.79 1.83 6.43
C VAL A 155 -12.05 2.67 6.36
N THR A 156 -12.42 3.22 5.19
CA THR A 156 -13.64 4.03 5.07
C THR A 156 -14.89 3.26 5.50
N ILE A 157 -15.01 1.99 5.07
CA ILE A 157 -16.15 1.13 5.43
C ILE A 157 -16.14 0.82 6.92
N LEU A 158 -15.01 0.28 7.42
CA LEU A 158 -14.92 -0.22 8.78
C LEU A 158 -14.90 0.89 9.82
N ALA A 159 -14.28 2.04 9.52
CA ALA A 159 -14.29 3.22 10.39
C ALA A 159 -15.69 3.81 10.50
N THR A 160 -16.47 3.82 9.43
CA THR A 160 -17.89 4.24 9.47
C THR A 160 -18.72 3.32 10.37
N ILE A 161 -18.53 2.00 10.25
CA ILE A 161 -19.23 1.01 11.09
C ILE A 161 -18.79 1.15 12.56
N ALA A 162 -17.48 1.31 12.81
CA ALA A 162 -16.92 1.53 14.13
C ALA A 162 -17.46 2.82 14.78
N ALA A 163 -17.43 3.95 14.06
CA ALA A 163 -17.97 5.23 14.51
C ALA A 163 -19.47 5.14 14.82
N GLY A 164 -20.25 4.48 13.97
CA GLY A 164 -21.68 4.22 14.21
C GLY A 164 -21.92 3.37 15.46
N THR A 165 -21.07 2.37 15.70
CA THR A 165 -21.12 1.52 16.90
C THR A 165 -20.81 2.32 18.16
N VAL A 166 -19.79 3.18 18.13
CA VAL A 166 -19.42 4.05 19.28
C VAL A 166 -20.56 5.01 19.64
N GLN A 167 -21.18 5.63 18.62
CA GLN A 167 -22.34 6.52 18.83
C GLN A 167 -23.55 5.77 19.40
N ALA A 168 -23.81 4.56 18.91
CA ALA A 168 -24.91 3.74 19.41
C ALA A 168 -24.74 3.33 20.88
N LEU A 169 -23.50 3.22 21.37
CA LEU A 169 -23.16 2.97 22.77
C LEU A 169 -23.25 4.24 23.66
N GLY A 170 -23.62 5.39 23.08
CA GLY A 170 -23.67 6.67 23.80
C GLY A 170 -22.30 7.18 24.24
N LEU A 171 -21.21 6.68 23.64
CA LEU A 171 -19.85 7.06 23.98
C LEU A 171 -19.39 8.26 23.17
N GLY A 172 -18.63 9.16 23.79
CA GLY A 172 -18.03 10.29 23.09
C GLY A 172 -16.91 9.85 22.14
N ASN A 173 -16.63 10.68 21.12
CA ASN A 173 -15.60 10.41 20.11
C ASN A 173 -14.20 10.17 20.69
N ARG A 174 -13.92 10.70 21.90
CA ARG A 174 -12.63 10.55 22.58
C ARG A 174 -12.61 9.46 23.65
N SER A 175 -13.64 8.62 23.71
CA SER A 175 -13.62 7.41 24.53
C SER A 175 -12.48 6.48 24.11
N ASN A 176 -11.91 5.73 25.05
CA ASN A 176 -10.95 4.66 24.79
C ASN A 176 -11.53 3.60 23.86
N VAL A 177 -12.83 3.30 23.98
CA VAL A 177 -13.53 2.41 23.03
C VAL A 177 -13.46 2.97 21.62
N GLY A 178 -13.85 4.24 21.42
CA GLY A 178 -13.80 4.89 20.12
C GLY A 178 -12.38 5.01 19.56
N ARG A 179 -11.43 5.43 20.40
CA ARG A 179 -10.00 5.47 20.06
C ARG A 179 -9.52 4.12 19.58
N GLY A 180 -9.69 3.07 20.38
CA GLY A 180 -9.17 1.75 20.04
C GLY A 180 -9.83 1.15 18.80
N LEU A 181 -11.16 1.29 18.62
CA LEU A 181 -11.84 0.80 17.42
C LEU A 181 -11.39 1.52 16.13
N LEU A 182 -11.21 2.83 16.18
CA LEU A 182 -10.79 3.58 14.98
C LEU A 182 -9.29 3.42 14.71
N ILE A 183 -8.44 3.37 15.75
CA ILE A 183 -7.01 3.08 15.60
C ILE A 183 -6.82 1.68 15.02
N ILE A 184 -7.52 0.67 15.53
CA ILE A 184 -7.29 -0.72 15.11
C ILE A 184 -7.64 -0.91 13.64
N VAL A 185 -8.81 -0.42 13.20
CA VAL A 185 -9.25 -0.50 11.81
C VAL A 185 -8.27 0.23 10.88
N THR A 186 -7.77 1.38 11.33
CA THR A 186 -6.83 2.19 10.56
C THR A 186 -5.47 1.49 10.39
N TYR A 187 -4.95 0.87 11.46
CA TYR A 187 -3.67 0.17 11.42
C TYR A 187 -3.73 -1.19 10.73
N THR A 188 -4.77 -1.97 10.96
CA THR A 188 -4.86 -3.32 10.38
C THR A 188 -4.93 -3.29 8.87
N ALA A 189 -5.56 -2.26 8.30
CA ALA A 189 -5.69 -2.14 6.85
C ALA A 189 -4.30 -2.00 6.20
N GLU A 190 -3.44 -1.19 6.80
CA GLU A 190 -2.04 -1.01 6.41
C GLU A 190 -1.21 -2.29 6.61
N VAL A 191 -1.36 -2.91 7.77
CA VAL A 191 -0.61 -4.12 8.14
C VAL A 191 -0.92 -5.27 7.19
N PHE A 192 -2.19 -5.45 6.79
CA PHE A 192 -2.57 -6.53 5.90
C PHE A 192 -2.26 -6.23 4.42
N ASP A 193 -2.29 -4.95 4.01
CA ASP A 193 -1.94 -4.54 2.63
C ASP A 193 -0.48 -4.85 2.26
N LYS A 194 0.42 -4.99 3.23
CA LYS A 194 1.81 -5.44 2.99
C LYS A 194 2.01 -6.96 3.09
N MET A 195 1.18 -7.64 3.88
CA MET A 195 1.24 -9.10 4.07
C MET A 195 0.57 -9.88 2.93
N LEU A 196 -0.42 -9.27 2.29
CA LEU A 196 -1.03 -9.75 1.06
C LEU A 196 -0.66 -8.82 -0.09
N ILE A 197 -0.65 -9.32 -1.32
CA ILE A 197 -0.47 -8.48 -2.52
C ILE A 197 -1.80 -7.78 -2.84
N ALA A 198 -2.25 -6.94 -1.92
CA ALA A 198 -3.54 -6.27 -1.93
C ALA A 198 -3.43 -4.74 -1.93
N GLY A 199 -2.30 -4.18 -1.45
CA GLY A 199 -2.05 -2.74 -1.46
C GLY A 199 -1.24 -2.29 -2.69
N ALA A 200 -1.36 -1.02 -3.05
CA ALA A 200 -0.54 -0.43 -4.14
C ALA A 200 0.97 -0.65 -3.91
N THR A 201 1.40 -0.55 -2.66
CA THR A 201 2.78 -0.73 -2.21
C THR A 201 3.29 -2.15 -2.40
N SER A 202 2.52 -3.18 -2.02
CA SER A 202 2.92 -4.58 -2.19
C SER A 202 2.82 -5.02 -3.64
N ILE A 203 1.83 -4.51 -4.39
CA ILE A 203 1.74 -4.68 -5.85
C ILE A 203 2.97 -4.10 -6.54
N LEU A 204 3.36 -2.86 -6.22
CA LEU A 204 4.58 -2.25 -6.77
C LEU A 204 5.84 -3.00 -6.34
N GLY A 205 5.94 -3.35 -5.05
CA GLY A 205 7.08 -4.12 -4.52
C GLY A 205 7.28 -5.42 -5.27
N ARG A 206 6.20 -6.18 -5.49
CA ARG A 206 6.19 -7.37 -6.36
C ARG A 206 6.75 -7.04 -7.74
N GLY A 207 6.20 -6.02 -8.41
CA GLY A 207 6.63 -5.61 -9.74
C GLY A 207 8.11 -5.24 -9.83
N ILE A 208 8.63 -4.50 -8.86
CA ILE A 208 10.06 -4.14 -8.80
C ILE A 208 10.93 -5.37 -8.56
N ILE A 209 10.51 -6.31 -7.71
CA ILE A 209 11.22 -7.58 -7.48
C ILE A 209 11.30 -8.39 -8.78
N GLU A 210 10.20 -8.52 -9.50
CA GLU A 210 10.17 -9.25 -10.77
C GLU A 210 11.03 -8.55 -11.83
N GLU A 211 10.91 -7.23 -11.95
CA GLU A 211 11.64 -6.40 -12.91
C GLU A 211 13.15 -6.36 -12.64
N THR A 212 13.55 -6.17 -11.39
CA THR A 212 14.97 -5.99 -11.03
C THR A 212 15.66 -7.32 -10.75
N GLY A 213 14.98 -8.18 -10.00
CA GLY A 213 15.47 -9.49 -9.58
C GLY A 213 15.34 -10.55 -10.66
N GLN A 214 14.56 -10.31 -11.72
CA GLN A 214 14.33 -11.27 -12.81
C GLN A 214 13.82 -12.63 -12.28
N VAL A 215 13.00 -12.59 -11.24
CA VAL A 215 12.34 -13.74 -10.61
C VAL A 215 10.83 -13.59 -10.71
N ARG A 216 10.08 -14.69 -10.72
CA ARG A 216 8.61 -14.64 -10.63
C ARG A 216 8.20 -14.60 -9.17
N VAL A 217 7.26 -13.72 -8.82
CA VAL A 217 6.71 -13.61 -7.47
C VAL A 217 5.27 -14.13 -7.46
N LEU A 218 5.05 -15.26 -6.79
CA LEU A 218 3.73 -15.87 -6.65
C LEU A 218 2.94 -15.20 -5.50
N TYR A 219 1.68 -14.88 -5.74
CA TYR A 219 0.73 -14.40 -4.74
C TYR A 219 0.61 -15.34 -3.53
N SER A 220 0.41 -16.63 -3.79
CA SER A 220 0.30 -17.71 -2.81
C SER A 220 1.57 -17.85 -1.98
N GLN A 221 2.76 -17.77 -2.60
CA GLN A 221 4.04 -17.79 -1.89
C GLN A 221 4.20 -16.57 -0.98
N TRP A 222 3.85 -15.37 -1.46
CA TRP A 222 3.86 -14.15 -0.67
C TRP A 222 2.95 -14.26 0.55
N PHE A 223 1.71 -14.71 0.34
CA PHE A 223 0.75 -14.91 1.41
C PHE A 223 1.21 -15.95 2.42
N ILE A 224 1.67 -17.13 1.99
CA ILE A 224 2.15 -18.20 2.88
C ILE A 224 3.36 -17.71 3.69
N ALA A 225 4.27 -16.95 3.09
CA ALA A 225 5.43 -16.38 3.76
C ALA A 225 5.07 -15.43 4.90
N TYR A 226 4.00 -14.64 4.73
CA TYR A 226 3.53 -13.70 5.74
C TYR A 226 2.38 -14.20 6.61
N LEU A 227 1.77 -15.35 6.32
CA LEU A 227 0.63 -15.87 7.06
C LEU A 227 0.90 -16.00 8.57
N PRO A 228 2.04 -16.57 9.03
CA PRO A 228 2.35 -16.57 10.47
C PRO A 228 2.48 -15.15 11.04
N CYS A 229 3.06 -14.23 10.26
CA CYS A 229 3.19 -12.82 10.65
C CYS A 229 1.80 -12.19 10.84
N SER A 230 0.87 -12.40 9.90
CA SER A 230 -0.49 -11.89 9.99
C SER A 230 -1.21 -12.38 11.25
N ILE A 231 -1.12 -13.68 11.55
CA ILE A 231 -1.78 -14.26 12.73
C ILE A 231 -1.21 -13.69 14.03
N ILE A 232 0.12 -13.61 14.15
CA ILE A 232 0.77 -13.06 15.34
C ILE A 232 0.43 -11.57 15.48
N THR A 233 0.50 -10.80 14.39
CA THR A 233 0.18 -9.37 14.40
C THR A 233 -1.28 -9.12 14.75
N ILE A 234 -2.24 -9.95 14.32
CA ILE A 234 -3.64 -9.89 14.75
C ILE A 234 -3.74 -9.93 16.29
N LEU A 235 -3.07 -10.90 16.91
CA LEU A 235 -3.10 -11.08 18.36
C LEU A 235 -2.37 -9.94 19.10
N CYS A 236 -1.23 -9.49 18.57
CA CYS A 236 -0.48 -8.37 19.13
C CYS A 236 -1.28 -7.07 19.05
N CYS A 237 -1.81 -6.71 17.88
CA CYS A 237 -2.68 -5.56 17.68
C CYS A 237 -3.86 -5.57 18.67
N TRP A 238 -4.57 -6.70 18.76
CA TRP A 238 -5.67 -6.86 19.70
C TRP A 238 -5.27 -6.61 21.15
N ARG A 239 -4.16 -7.21 21.60
CA ARG A 239 -3.67 -7.08 22.98
C ARG A 239 -3.12 -5.68 23.28
N ILE A 240 -2.39 -5.08 22.35
CA ILE A 240 -1.81 -3.74 22.48
C ILE A 240 -2.91 -2.70 22.63
N ILE A 241 -3.96 -2.75 21.81
CA ILE A 241 -5.06 -1.80 21.90
C ILE A 241 -5.83 -1.95 23.21
N LEU A 242 -6.10 -3.18 23.65
CA LEU A 242 -6.73 -3.42 24.96
C LEU A 242 -5.91 -2.88 26.13
N TRP A 243 -4.58 -2.98 26.04
CA TRP A 243 -3.67 -2.50 27.08
C TRP A 243 -3.56 -0.97 27.10
N LEU A 244 -3.49 -0.33 25.93
CA LEU A 244 -3.36 1.13 25.81
C LEU A 244 -4.67 1.89 26.01
N TYR A 245 -5.79 1.30 25.57
CA TYR A 245 -7.12 1.92 25.56
C TYR A 245 -8.16 1.00 26.21
N PRO A 246 -8.05 0.70 27.52
CA PRO A 246 -9.05 -0.12 28.20
C PRO A 246 -10.43 0.55 28.18
N PRO A 247 -11.52 -0.23 28.06
CA PRO A 247 -12.87 0.31 27.93
C PRO A 247 -13.32 1.01 29.22
N GLU A 248 -14.11 2.08 29.09
CA GLU A 248 -14.64 2.82 30.24
C GLU A 248 -15.64 2.02 31.08
N LYS A 249 -16.31 1.06 30.45
CA LYS A 249 -17.29 0.15 31.08
C LYS A 249 -17.00 -1.27 30.60
N GLU A 250 -17.03 -2.24 31.50
CA GLU A 250 -16.76 -3.64 31.16
C GLU A 250 -17.84 -4.25 30.26
N GLU A 251 -19.11 -3.87 30.46
CA GLU A 251 -20.24 -4.31 29.63
C GLU A 251 -20.68 -3.22 28.65
N LEU A 252 -20.46 -3.49 27.36
CA LEU A 252 -20.87 -2.66 26.22
C LEU A 252 -21.82 -3.46 25.29
N ALA A 253 -22.38 -4.55 25.82
CA ALA A 253 -22.71 -5.76 25.06
C ALA A 253 -24.02 -5.72 24.26
N SER A 254 -25.11 -5.21 24.85
CA SER A 254 -26.45 -5.34 24.28
C SER A 254 -26.74 -4.28 23.23
N GLU A 255 -26.46 -3.02 23.53
CA GLU A 255 -26.81 -1.87 22.68
C GLU A 255 -26.00 -1.86 21.37
N GLY A 256 -24.68 -2.07 21.44
CA GLY A 256 -23.82 -2.13 20.26
C GLY A 256 -24.19 -3.29 19.33
N ARG A 257 -24.44 -4.48 19.90
CA ARG A 257 -24.90 -5.64 19.13
C ARG A 257 -26.26 -5.41 18.50
N GLN A 258 -27.21 -4.84 19.24
CA GLN A 258 -28.53 -4.51 18.72
C GLN A 258 -28.45 -3.50 17.58
N TYR A 259 -27.58 -2.49 17.69
CA TYR A 259 -27.32 -1.55 16.61
C TYR A 259 -26.77 -2.25 15.36
N LEU A 260 -25.72 -3.07 15.51
CA LEU A 260 -25.11 -3.80 14.40
C LEU A 260 -26.08 -4.76 13.73
N GLN A 261 -26.89 -5.49 14.53
CA GLN A 261 -27.93 -6.37 14.01
C GLN A 261 -29.01 -5.57 13.28
N THR A 262 -29.43 -4.42 13.82
CA THR A 262 -30.40 -3.54 13.17
C THR A 262 -29.87 -3.01 11.83
N GLN A 263 -28.59 -2.62 11.75
CA GLN A 263 -27.99 -2.23 10.48
C GLN A 263 -27.93 -3.40 9.49
N LEU A 264 -27.59 -4.61 9.96
CA LEU A 264 -27.60 -5.81 9.12
C LEU A 264 -28.99 -6.15 8.58
N ASP A 265 -30.02 -6.05 9.43
CA ASP A 265 -31.41 -6.32 9.05
C ASP A 265 -31.93 -5.28 8.05
N ARG A 266 -31.51 -4.01 8.19
CA ARG A 266 -31.81 -2.93 7.22
C ARG A 266 -31.21 -3.17 5.84
N LEU A 267 -30.10 -3.91 5.74
CA LEU A 267 -29.55 -4.31 4.43
C LEU A 267 -30.42 -5.36 3.71
N GLY A 268 -31.35 -6.01 4.41
CA GLY A 268 -32.25 -7.01 3.83
C GLY A 268 -31.51 -8.22 3.24
N PRO A 269 -32.09 -8.97 2.29
CA PRO A 269 -31.43 -10.09 1.63
C PRO A 269 -30.31 -9.64 0.69
N TRP A 270 -29.41 -10.56 0.34
CA TRP A 270 -28.32 -10.31 -0.62
C TRP A 270 -28.86 -9.80 -1.96
N SER A 271 -28.46 -8.59 -2.33
CA SER A 271 -28.79 -7.97 -3.61
C SER A 271 -28.05 -8.66 -4.76
N PRO A 272 -28.54 -8.56 -6.00
CA PRO A 272 -27.82 -9.08 -7.16
C PRO A 272 -26.43 -8.46 -7.35
N ALA A 273 -26.23 -7.21 -6.94
CA ALA A 273 -24.92 -6.56 -7.01
C ALA A 273 -23.94 -7.17 -6.00
N GLU A 274 -24.38 -7.41 -4.76
CA GLU A 274 -23.57 -8.04 -3.72
C GLU A 274 -23.16 -9.47 -4.11
N LYS A 275 -24.10 -10.25 -4.65
CA LYS A 275 -23.83 -11.63 -5.11
C LYS A 275 -22.81 -11.66 -6.25
N ARG A 276 -22.96 -10.79 -7.25
CA ARG A 276 -22.02 -10.71 -8.39
C ARG A 276 -20.63 -10.29 -7.93
N CYS A 277 -20.54 -9.31 -7.04
CA CYS A 277 -19.28 -8.90 -6.44
C CYS A 277 -18.61 -10.05 -5.66
N ALA A 278 -19.37 -10.77 -4.82
CA ALA A 278 -18.86 -11.90 -4.04
C ALA A 278 -18.35 -13.05 -4.92
N VAL A 279 -19.08 -13.37 -5.99
CA VAL A 279 -18.66 -14.41 -6.95
C VAL A 279 -17.39 -13.99 -7.68
N LEU A 280 -17.34 -12.77 -8.24
CA LEU A 280 -16.18 -12.30 -9.00
C LEU A 280 -14.92 -12.19 -8.14
N THR A 281 -15.03 -11.63 -6.93
CA THR A 281 -13.91 -11.56 -5.99
C THR A 281 -13.51 -12.92 -5.44
N GLY A 282 -14.47 -13.79 -5.15
CA GLY A 282 -14.21 -15.17 -4.75
C GLY A 282 -13.43 -15.95 -5.81
N ILE A 283 -13.79 -15.80 -7.09
CA ILE A 283 -13.04 -16.38 -8.21
C ILE A 283 -11.60 -15.85 -8.24
N ALA A 284 -11.41 -14.54 -8.09
CA ALA A 284 -10.08 -13.92 -8.05
C ALA A 284 -9.20 -14.54 -6.95
N VAL A 285 -9.74 -14.63 -5.73
CA VAL A 285 -9.04 -15.20 -4.58
C VAL A 285 -8.68 -16.66 -4.82
N VAL A 286 -9.60 -17.48 -5.32
CA VAL A 286 -9.32 -18.89 -5.62
C VAL A 286 -8.19 -19.02 -6.65
N LEU A 287 -8.23 -18.23 -7.73
CA LEU A 287 -7.21 -18.27 -8.77
C LEU A 287 -5.85 -17.74 -8.29
N TRP A 288 -5.80 -16.70 -7.46
CA TRP A 288 -4.55 -16.26 -6.85
C TRP A 288 -3.97 -17.30 -5.89
N MET A 289 -4.82 -17.93 -5.09
CA MET A 289 -4.41 -18.94 -4.10
C MET A 289 -4.00 -20.27 -4.73
N THR A 290 -4.46 -20.58 -5.95
CA THR A 290 -4.17 -21.84 -6.67
C THR A 290 -3.23 -21.68 -7.86
N GLU A 291 -2.56 -20.53 -7.98
CA GLU A 291 -1.67 -20.23 -9.11
C GLU A 291 -0.52 -21.23 -9.28
N PHE A 292 -0.11 -21.93 -8.22
CA PHE A 292 0.91 -22.96 -8.28
C PHE A 292 0.46 -24.21 -9.06
N ILE A 293 -0.85 -24.36 -9.30
CA ILE A 293 -1.44 -25.47 -10.07
C ILE A 293 -1.62 -25.08 -11.54
N HIS A 294 -2.23 -23.92 -11.80
CA HIS A 294 -2.61 -23.51 -13.16
C HIS A 294 -1.64 -22.50 -13.79
N HIS A 295 -0.67 -21.99 -13.03
CA HIS A 295 0.38 -21.07 -13.45
C HIS A 295 -0.10 -19.77 -14.10
N LEU A 296 -1.38 -19.40 -13.89
CA LEU A 296 -1.92 -18.13 -14.40
C LEU A 296 -1.23 -16.98 -13.68
N ASN A 297 -0.96 -15.91 -14.42
CA ASN A 297 -0.35 -14.73 -13.87
C ASN A 297 -1.36 -13.98 -12.96
N PRO A 298 -1.01 -13.63 -11.71
CA PRO A 298 -1.90 -12.89 -10.82
C PRO A 298 -2.40 -11.56 -11.40
N SER A 299 -1.56 -10.89 -12.18
CA SER A 299 -1.85 -9.64 -12.87
C SER A 299 -2.96 -9.83 -13.91
N MET A 300 -2.93 -10.95 -14.66
CA MET A 300 -4.00 -11.31 -15.59
C MET A 300 -5.31 -11.59 -14.86
N VAL A 301 -5.28 -12.38 -13.79
CA VAL A 301 -6.47 -12.69 -12.97
C VAL A 301 -7.12 -11.42 -12.45
N GLY A 302 -6.33 -10.54 -11.81
CA GLY A 302 -6.83 -9.29 -11.25
C GLY A 302 -7.40 -8.36 -12.31
N LEU A 303 -6.72 -8.20 -13.43
CA LEU A 303 -7.22 -7.37 -14.54
C LEU A 303 -8.49 -7.95 -15.15
N THR A 304 -8.56 -9.26 -15.39
CA THR A 304 -9.77 -9.92 -15.93
C THR A 304 -10.96 -9.69 -15.01
N VAL A 305 -10.82 -9.93 -13.71
CA VAL A 305 -11.92 -9.74 -12.74
C VAL A 305 -12.30 -8.26 -12.66
N GLY A 306 -11.32 -7.35 -12.67
CA GLY A 306 -11.57 -5.91 -12.70
C GLY A 306 -12.33 -5.47 -13.96
N LEU A 307 -11.98 -5.99 -15.14
CA LEU A 307 -12.68 -5.70 -16.39
C LEU A 307 -14.09 -6.29 -16.39
N LEU A 308 -14.28 -7.52 -15.88
CA LEU A 308 -15.61 -8.12 -15.70
C LEU A 308 -16.50 -7.28 -14.77
N ALA A 309 -15.92 -6.55 -13.82
CA ALA A 309 -16.67 -5.62 -12.97
C ALA A 309 -17.34 -4.47 -13.75
N LEU A 310 -16.88 -4.15 -14.95
CA LEU A 310 -17.44 -3.12 -15.86
C LEU A 310 -18.41 -3.69 -16.90
N VAL A 311 -18.42 -5.01 -17.11
CA VAL A 311 -19.24 -5.64 -18.14
C VAL A 311 -20.72 -5.54 -17.74
N PRO A 312 -21.61 -4.97 -18.59
CA PRO A 312 -23.03 -4.87 -18.28
C PRO A 312 -23.64 -6.23 -17.92
N ASN A 313 -24.53 -6.24 -16.93
CA ASN A 313 -25.18 -7.44 -16.37
C ASN A 313 -24.26 -8.45 -15.64
N VAL A 314 -22.95 -8.47 -15.92
CA VAL A 314 -21.97 -9.30 -15.19
C VAL A 314 -21.40 -8.56 -13.98
N GLY A 315 -20.91 -7.35 -14.19
CA GLY A 315 -20.32 -6.50 -13.18
C GLY A 315 -21.30 -5.56 -12.48
N VAL A 316 -20.78 -4.72 -11.59
CA VAL A 316 -21.55 -3.73 -10.82
C VAL A 316 -21.23 -2.29 -11.27
N LEU A 317 -20.08 -2.09 -11.88
CA LEU A 317 -19.59 -0.78 -12.30
C LEU A 317 -20.17 -0.38 -13.66
N GLY A 318 -20.37 0.91 -13.84
CA GLY A 318 -20.71 1.55 -15.10
C GLY A 318 -19.62 2.50 -15.58
N ALA A 319 -19.82 3.10 -16.75
CA ALA A 319 -18.87 4.02 -17.36
C ALA A 319 -18.54 5.24 -16.48
N GLU A 320 -19.49 5.72 -15.69
CA GLU A 320 -19.25 6.83 -14.74
C GLU A 320 -18.31 6.44 -13.61
N ASP A 321 -18.36 5.20 -13.13
CA ASP A 321 -17.46 4.73 -12.09
C ASP A 321 -16.04 4.64 -12.62
N LEU A 322 -15.87 4.16 -13.86
CA LEU A 322 -14.58 4.11 -14.55
C LEU A 322 -13.93 5.49 -14.66
N ARG A 323 -14.71 6.53 -14.97
CA ARG A 323 -14.21 7.93 -15.08
C ARG A 323 -13.77 8.52 -13.75
N LYS A 324 -14.22 7.97 -12.62
CA LYS A 324 -13.89 8.44 -11.27
C LYS A 324 -12.68 7.72 -10.67
N LEU A 325 -12.15 6.71 -11.35
CA LEU A 325 -11.00 5.96 -10.85
C LEU A 325 -9.74 6.81 -10.82
N ASN A 326 -8.89 6.55 -9.83
CA ASN A 326 -7.57 7.17 -9.73
C ASN A 326 -6.58 6.47 -10.67
N PHE A 327 -6.47 6.95 -11.90
CA PHE A 327 -5.45 6.48 -12.84
C PHE A 327 -4.04 6.97 -12.50
N GLY A 328 -3.90 7.99 -11.64
CA GLY A 328 -2.61 8.54 -11.24
C GLY A 328 -1.70 7.48 -10.60
N ALA A 329 -2.24 6.60 -9.76
CA ALA A 329 -1.47 5.52 -9.13
C ALA A 329 -0.90 4.51 -10.17
N ILE A 330 -1.66 4.24 -11.25
CA ILE A 330 -1.24 3.36 -12.35
C ILE A 330 -0.07 4.02 -13.10
N TRP A 331 -0.23 5.28 -13.49
CA TRP A 331 0.80 6.03 -14.22
C TRP A 331 2.07 6.25 -13.41
N PHE A 332 1.93 6.54 -12.12
CA PHE A 332 3.04 6.61 -11.20
C PHE A 332 3.82 5.29 -11.16
N THR A 333 3.11 4.16 -10.99
CA THR A 333 3.72 2.82 -10.94
C THR A 333 4.47 2.52 -12.24
N ALA A 334 3.86 2.83 -13.38
CA ALA A 334 4.50 2.67 -14.69
C ALA A 334 5.78 3.53 -14.82
N ALA A 335 5.72 4.80 -14.44
CA ALA A 335 6.88 5.70 -14.51
C ALA A 335 8.02 5.27 -13.56
N ALA A 336 7.68 4.78 -12.37
CA ALA A 336 8.65 4.22 -11.42
C ALA A 336 9.37 2.98 -11.97
N LEU A 337 8.64 2.06 -12.59
CA LEU A 337 9.22 0.87 -13.23
C LEU A 337 10.09 1.25 -14.44
N SER A 338 9.65 2.21 -15.24
CA SER A 338 10.47 2.80 -16.32
C SER A 338 11.78 3.39 -15.80
N MET A 339 11.72 4.23 -14.77
CA MET A 339 12.91 4.82 -14.14
C MET A 339 13.86 3.74 -13.62
N SER A 340 13.32 2.71 -12.95
CA SER A 340 14.10 1.56 -12.48
C SER A 340 14.85 0.89 -13.64
N ARG A 341 14.15 0.56 -14.73
CA ARG A 341 14.77 -0.09 -15.90
C ARG A 341 15.87 0.76 -16.53
N ILE A 342 15.63 2.06 -16.70
CA ILE A 342 16.62 2.99 -17.29
C ILE A 342 17.86 3.12 -16.39
N LEU A 343 17.68 3.26 -15.07
CA LEU A 343 18.80 3.32 -14.12
C LEU A 343 19.61 2.02 -14.10
N MET A 344 18.98 0.87 -14.36
CA MET A 344 19.68 -0.41 -14.51
C MET A 344 20.46 -0.47 -15.83
N ASP A 345 19.83 -0.13 -16.95
CA ASP A 345 20.45 -0.17 -18.28
C ASP A 345 21.67 0.76 -18.38
N THR A 346 21.59 1.91 -17.71
CA THR A 346 22.63 2.93 -17.70
C THR A 346 23.67 2.73 -16.60
N LYS A 347 23.49 1.74 -15.71
CA LYS A 347 24.26 1.54 -14.47
C LYS A 347 24.20 2.70 -13.46
N GLY A 348 23.30 3.67 -13.66
CA GLY A 348 23.13 4.79 -12.72
C GLY A 348 22.72 4.35 -11.31
N LEU A 349 22.08 3.18 -11.19
CA LEU A 349 21.70 2.60 -9.90
C LEU A 349 22.89 2.18 -9.02
N GLU A 350 24.02 1.79 -9.63
CA GLU A 350 25.24 1.42 -8.91
C GLU A 350 25.84 2.64 -8.17
N VAL A 351 25.70 3.83 -8.76
CA VAL A 351 26.17 5.09 -8.18
C VAL A 351 25.26 5.54 -7.01
N LEU A 352 23.95 5.40 -7.16
CA LEU A 352 22.95 5.79 -6.15
C LEU A 352 22.99 4.92 -4.88
N THR A 353 23.51 3.70 -4.99
CA THR A 353 23.51 2.73 -3.89
C THR A 353 24.72 2.85 -2.97
N GLY A 354 25.85 3.38 -3.44
CA GLY A 354 27.12 3.34 -2.71
C GLY A 354 27.03 3.81 -1.26
N ALA A 355 26.46 4.99 -1.01
CA ALA A 355 26.40 5.56 0.34
C ALA A 355 25.53 4.74 1.32
N MET A 356 24.37 4.26 0.87
CA MET A 356 23.48 3.41 1.68
C MET A 356 24.09 2.02 1.88
N MET A 357 24.71 1.46 0.85
CA MET A 357 25.31 0.13 0.91
C MET A 357 26.58 0.10 1.77
N ASN A 358 27.36 1.18 1.81
CA ASN A 358 28.64 1.20 2.55
C ASN A 358 28.50 0.80 4.02
N TRP A 359 27.41 1.20 4.68
CA TRP A 359 27.17 0.82 6.07
C TRP A 359 26.29 -0.43 6.19
N MET A 360 25.36 -0.63 5.26
CA MET A 360 24.38 -1.71 5.33
C MET A 360 24.98 -3.05 4.92
N ALA A 361 25.71 -3.09 3.80
CA ALA A 361 26.23 -4.31 3.20
C ALA A 361 27.16 -5.13 4.12
N PRO A 362 28.08 -4.53 4.90
CA PRO A 362 28.92 -5.29 5.81
C PRO A 362 28.14 -6.04 6.90
N LEU A 363 26.90 -5.62 7.19
CA LEU A 363 26.05 -6.21 8.22
C LEU A 363 25.14 -7.31 7.67
N VAL A 364 24.77 -7.26 6.38
CA VAL A 364 23.88 -8.25 5.74
C VAL A 364 24.71 -9.48 5.31
N ARG A 365 24.84 -10.48 6.20
CA ARG A 365 25.67 -11.69 5.97
C ARG A 365 24.90 -13.00 5.94
N GLY A 366 23.70 -13.01 6.49
CA GLY A 366 22.86 -14.20 6.59
C GLY A 366 21.46 -13.84 7.11
N PRO A 367 20.53 -14.81 7.13
CA PRO A 367 19.10 -14.54 7.28
C PRO A 367 18.75 -13.62 8.46
N PHE A 368 19.29 -13.89 9.65
CA PHE A 368 19.08 -13.05 10.86
C PHE A 368 19.47 -11.59 10.66
N THR A 369 20.71 -11.37 10.21
CA THR A 369 21.23 -10.02 10.02
C THR A 369 20.52 -9.30 8.88
N SER A 370 20.17 -10.03 7.81
CA SER A 370 19.40 -9.50 6.69
C SER A 370 18.03 -8.99 7.16
N SER A 371 17.31 -9.75 7.99
CA SER A 371 16.00 -9.35 8.53
C SER A 371 16.06 -8.02 9.27
N ILE A 372 16.98 -7.89 10.23
CA ILE A 372 17.05 -6.70 11.08
C ILE A 372 17.53 -5.51 10.26
N VAL A 373 18.65 -5.69 9.55
CA VAL A 373 19.33 -4.57 8.89
C VAL A 373 18.47 -4.03 7.76
N LEU A 374 17.92 -4.90 6.89
CA LEU A 374 17.05 -4.44 5.81
C LEU A 374 15.77 -3.79 6.36
N TYR A 375 15.15 -4.37 7.39
CA TYR A 375 13.92 -3.82 7.96
C TYR A 375 14.13 -2.42 8.54
N TRP A 376 15.12 -2.25 9.43
CA TRP A 376 15.36 -0.96 10.07
C TRP A 376 15.94 0.07 9.09
N THR A 377 16.73 -0.36 8.11
CA THR A 377 17.19 0.55 7.05
C THR A 377 16.02 1.08 6.25
N ALA A 378 15.14 0.21 5.75
CA ALA A 378 13.98 0.61 4.97
C ALA A 378 13.02 1.48 5.80
N PHE A 379 12.78 1.12 7.07
CA PHE A 379 11.96 1.92 7.98
C PHE A 379 12.53 3.34 8.18
N VAL A 380 13.83 3.47 8.42
CA VAL A 380 14.51 4.78 8.56
C VAL A 380 14.48 5.54 7.24
N TYR A 381 14.71 4.85 6.12
CA TYR A 381 14.71 5.44 4.78
C TYR A 381 13.34 6.05 4.43
N HIS A 382 12.26 5.43 4.90
CA HIS A 382 10.90 5.93 4.71
C HIS A 382 10.69 7.34 5.30
N PHE A 383 11.36 7.72 6.40
CA PHE A 383 11.17 9.06 6.99
C PHE A 383 11.60 10.20 6.06
N PHE A 384 12.51 9.93 5.14
CA PHE A 384 13.00 10.93 4.20
C PHE A 384 12.07 11.12 2.99
N LEU A 385 11.14 10.20 2.77
CA LEU A 385 10.24 10.20 1.62
C LEU A 385 8.79 10.43 2.08
N ALA A 386 8.01 11.13 1.25
CA ALA A 386 6.64 11.50 1.60
C ALA A 386 5.68 10.28 1.68
N ASN A 387 5.92 9.25 0.86
CA ASN A 387 5.12 8.03 0.84
C ASN A 387 5.95 6.78 0.48
N GLU A 388 5.39 5.63 0.84
CA GLU A 388 6.00 4.32 0.69
C GLU A 388 6.20 3.90 -0.77
N THR A 389 5.36 4.39 -1.67
CA THR A 389 5.41 4.03 -3.10
C THR A 389 6.62 4.68 -3.76
N ALA A 390 6.89 5.95 -3.45
CA ALA A 390 8.12 6.64 -3.82
C ALA A 390 9.34 5.99 -3.16
N MET A 391 9.23 5.58 -1.90
CA MET A 391 10.32 4.90 -1.19
C MET A 391 10.75 3.62 -1.91
N LEU A 392 9.81 2.75 -2.28
CA LEU A 392 10.13 1.51 -3.00
C LEU A 392 10.68 1.77 -4.38
N SER A 393 10.06 2.68 -5.14
CA SER A 393 10.48 3.02 -6.50
C SER A 393 11.95 3.47 -6.59
N THR A 394 12.45 4.11 -5.53
CA THR A 394 13.78 4.73 -5.52
C THR A 394 14.85 3.84 -4.87
N SER A 395 14.47 3.03 -3.88
CA SER A 395 15.44 2.27 -3.07
C SER A 395 15.45 0.77 -3.33
N LEU A 396 14.30 0.17 -3.65
CA LEU A 396 14.19 -1.29 -3.78
C LEU A 396 15.01 -1.85 -4.96
N PRO A 397 15.01 -1.25 -6.17
CA PRO A 397 15.85 -1.75 -7.26
C PRO A 397 17.33 -1.78 -6.87
N ALA A 398 17.73 -0.72 -6.18
CA ALA A 398 19.07 -0.45 -5.69
C ALA A 398 19.55 -1.57 -4.75
N VAL A 399 18.73 -1.89 -3.75
CA VAL A 399 18.98 -2.97 -2.77
C VAL A 399 19.03 -4.34 -3.46
N LEU A 400 18.08 -4.62 -4.36
CA LEU A 400 18.00 -5.90 -5.05
C LEU A 400 19.21 -6.16 -5.96
N ARG A 401 19.66 -5.17 -6.74
CA ARG A 401 20.83 -5.31 -7.60
C ARG A 401 22.10 -5.56 -6.79
N TYR A 402 22.31 -4.77 -5.74
CA TYR A 402 23.50 -4.90 -4.91
C TYR A 402 23.59 -6.30 -4.29
N PHE A 403 22.57 -6.75 -3.56
CA PHE A 403 22.61 -8.06 -2.91
C PHE A 403 22.50 -9.22 -3.90
N GLY A 404 21.79 -9.05 -5.01
CA GLY A 404 21.78 -10.02 -6.11
C GLY A 404 23.19 -10.27 -6.68
N SER A 405 24.00 -9.21 -6.85
CA SER A 405 25.40 -9.33 -7.28
C SER A 405 26.29 -10.09 -6.28
N GLN A 406 25.89 -10.12 -5.01
CA GLN A 406 26.56 -10.86 -3.93
C GLN A 406 25.99 -12.29 -3.76
N GLY A 407 25.08 -12.72 -4.63
CA GLY A 407 24.50 -14.06 -4.63
C GLY A 407 23.28 -14.26 -3.73
N PHE A 408 22.72 -13.21 -3.14
CA PHE A 408 21.46 -13.31 -2.40
C PHE A 408 20.28 -13.48 -3.35
N HIS A 409 19.32 -14.32 -2.97
CA HIS A 409 18.08 -14.43 -3.72
C HIS A 409 17.26 -13.12 -3.61
N PRO A 410 16.76 -12.55 -4.71
CA PRO A 410 16.10 -11.24 -4.69
C PRO A 410 14.75 -11.24 -3.96
N LEU A 411 14.04 -12.37 -3.96
CA LEU A 411 12.71 -12.49 -3.33
C LEU A 411 12.72 -12.12 -1.82
N PRO A 412 13.49 -12.80 -0.93
CA PRO A 412 13.47 -12.47 0.49
C PRO A 412 13.92 -11.03 0.79
N ILE A 413 14.95 -10.54 0.09
CA ILE A 413 15.46 -9.18 0.24
C ILE A 413 14.35 -8.17 -0.08
N GLY A 414 13.70 -8.33 -1.23
CA GLY A 414 12.66 -7.42 -1.65
C GLY A 414 11.40 -7.51 -0.80
N MET A 415 11.01 -8.72 -0.38
CA MET A 415 9.91 -8.93 0.54
C MET A 415 10.13 -8.19 1.87
N ILE A 416 11.30 -8.35 2.51
CA ILE A 416 11.63 -7.66 3.77
C ILE A 416 11.58 -6.15 3.58
N TRP A 417 12.18 -5.64 2.49
CA TRP A 417 12.25 -4.22 2.21
C TRP A 417 10.85 -3.61 1.95
N THR A 418 10.03 -4.29 1.15
CA THR A 418 8.62 -3.92 0.89
C THR A 418 7.78 -3.97 2.15
N PHE A 419 8.00 -4.95 3.02
CA PHE A 419 7.25 -5.03 4.28
C PHE A 419 7.64 -3.90 5.24
N ALA A 420 8.92 -3.56 5.31
CA ALA A 420 9.44 -2.52 6.18
C ALA A 420 9.06 -1.10 5.75
N SER A 421 8.85 -0.87 4.45
CA SER A 421 8.38 0.43 3.93
C SER A 421 7.00 0.84 4.47
N ALA A 422 6.25 -0.12 5.00
CA ALA A 422 4.92 0.10 5.57
C ALA A 422 4.93 0.16 7.11
N GLY A 423 6.10 0.20 7.77
CA GLY A 423 6.21 0.63 9.16
C GLY A 423 5.92 2.12 9.27
N LYS A 424 4.80 2.50 9.89
CA LYS A 424 4.30 3.88 9.91
C LYS A 424 3.95 4.33 11.33
N ILE A 425 4.48 5.49 11.71
CA ILE A 425 4.28 6.08 13.04
C ILE A 425 3.65 7.48 12.99
N PHE A 426 3.62 8.11 11.81
CA PHE A 426 3.00 9.42 11.61
C PHE A 426 1.84 9.36 10.60
N VAL A 427 0.82 10.18 10.83
CA VAL A 427 -0.41 10.24 10.00
C VAL A 427 -0.07 10.47 8.52
N TYR A 428 0.84 11.39 8.23
CA TYR A 428 1.13 11.83 6.86
C TYR A 428 1.80 10.75 6.00
N GLN A 429 2.38 9.72 6.62
CA GLN A 429 3.09 8.64 5.91
C GLN A 429 2.15 7.70 5.14
N SER A 430 0.83 7.89 5.24
CA SER A 430 -0.13 7.14 4.43
C SER A 430 -1.45 7.87 4.23
N ALA A 431 -1.96 7.81 3.01
CA ALA A 431 -3.34 8.18 2.72
C ALA A 431 -4.36 7.38 3.55
N VAL A 432 -4.11 6.09 3.83
CA VAL A 432 -5.00 5.26 4.65
C VAL A 432 -5.04 5.76 6.10
N LEU A 433 -3.87 6.11 6.67
CA LEU A 433 -3.79 6.68 8.02
C LEU A 433 -4.47 8.05 8.09
N ILE A 434 -4.33 8.89 7.06
CA ILE A 434 -5.04 10.17 6.95
C ILE A 434 -6.56 9.98 6.97
N VAL A 435 -7.07 9.01 6.21
CA VAL A 435 -8.52 8.71 6.17
C VAL A 435 -9.01 8.29 7.55
N GLY A 436 -8.31 7.36 8.21
CA GLY A 436 -8.65 6.95 9.57
C GLY A 436 -8.61 8.10 10.58
N TYR A 437 -7.56 8.93 10.51
CA TYR A 437 -7.39 10.12 11.36
C TYR A 437 -8.48 11.17 11.16
N SER A 438 -8.99 11.31 9.92
CA SER A 438 -10.03 12.30 9.57
C SER A 438 -11.35 12.11 10.32
N TYR A 439 -11.61 10.91 10.86
CA TYR A 439 -12.80 10.65 11.68
C TYR A 439 -12.74 11.33 13.06
N GLY A 440 -11.55 11.75 13.52
CA GLY A 440 -11.40 12.57 14.74
C GLY A 440 -11.56 11.84 16.07
N TYR A 441 -11.40 10.51 16.10
CA TYR A 441 -11.53 9.70 17.32
C TYR A 441 -10.22 9.56 18.10
N PHE A 442 -9.06 9.70 17.45
CA PHE A 442 -7.74 9.56 18.08
C PHE A 442 -6.80 10.69 17.67
N ASP A 443 -5.78 10.94 18.50
CA ASP A 443 -4.79 11.99 18.27
C ASP A 443 -3.54 11.43 17.57
N ALA A 444 -2.71 12.28 16.95
CA ALA A 444 -1.48 11.83 16.29
C ALA A 444 -0.50 11.11 17.26
N LYS A 445 -0.56 11.43 18.56
CA LYS A 445 0.21 10.76 19.62
C LYS A 445 -0.20 9.30 19.81
N ASP A 446 -1.47 8.98 19.56
CA ASP A 446 -2.00 7.62 19.67
C ASP A 446 -1.41 6.75 18.55
N LEU A 447 -1.39 7.27 17.32
CA LEU A 447 -0.72 6.60 16.21
C LEU A 447 0.77 6.42 16.47
N LEU A 448 1.46 7.46 16.96
CA LEU A 448 2.89 7.33 17.27
C LEU A 448 3.17 6.19 18.25
N LYS A 449 2.38 6.08 19.32
CA LYS A 449 2.53 5.01 20.33
C LYS A 449 2.27 3.63 19.73
N VAL A 450 1.14 3.46 19.05
CA VAL A 450 0.74 2.16 18.49
C VAL A 450 1.69 1.76 17.37
N GLY A 451 2.02 2.68 16.46
CA GLY A 451 2.94 2.48 15.35
C GLY A 451 4.34 2.10 15.81
N LEU A 452 4.90 2.76 16.82
CA LEU A 452 6.23 2.38 17.34
C LEU A 452 6.24 0.97 17.91
N ILE A 453 5.22 0.61 18.71
CA ILE A 453 5.12 -0.73 19.29
C ILE A 453 4.94 -1.77 18.18
N LEU A 454 4.05 -1.54 17.22
CA LEU A 454 3.80 -2.49 16.14
C LEU A 454 5.01 -2.63 15.20
N THR A 455 5.72 -1.54 14.89
CA THR A 455 6.96 -1.58 14.10
C THR A 455 8.00 -2.47 14.81
N ALA A 456 8.18 -2.30 16.12
CA ALA A 456 9.09 -3.15 16.89
C ALA A 456 8.64 -4.61 16.92
N VAL A 457 7.35 -4.87 17.15
CA VAL A 457 6.78 -6.22 17.17
C VAL A 457 6.97 -6.91 15.82
N GLU A 458 6.67 -6.24 14.71
CA GLU A 458 6.81 -6.79 13.38
C GLU A 458 8.27 -7.06 13.00
N SER A 459 9.20 -6.18 13.41
CA SER A 459 10.63 -6.41 13.27
C SER A 459 11.06 -7.69 13.98
N VAL A 460 10.60 -7.89 15.22
CA VAL A 460 10.87 -9.10 16.00
C VAL A 460 10.24 -10.33 15.34
N ILE A 461 9.03 -10.23 14.82
CA ILE A 461 8.39 -11.35 14.11
C ILE A 461 9.22 -11.74 12.87
N LEU A 462 9.64 -10.78 12.05
CA LEU A 462 10.48 -11.07 10.88
C LEU A 462 11.85 -11.63 11.25
N LEU A 463 12.43 -11.18 12.36
CA LEU A 463 13.68 -11.75 12.89
C LEU A 463 13.57 -13.26 13.14
N PHE A 464 12.38 -13.79 13.43
CA PHE A 464 12.18 -15.23 13.56
C PHE A 464 11.69 -15.88 12.25
N LEU A 465 10.79 -15.25 11.51
CA LEU A 465 10.21 -15.87 10.31
C LEU A 465 11.23 -16.05 9.19
N VAL A 466 12.07 -15.05 8.94
CA VAL A 466 13.04 -15.09 7.83
C VAL A 466 14.10 -16.18 8.01
N PRO A 467 14.76 -16.35 9.18
CA PRO A 467 15.74 -17.44 9.33
C PRO A 467 15.12 -18.83 9.53
N PHE A 468 13.94 -18.94 10.14
CA PHE A 468 13.41 -20.26 10.56
C PHE A 468 12.26 -20.77 9.71
N TYR A 469 11.36 -19.90 9.26
CA TYR A 469 10.14 -20.31 8.55
C TYR A 469 10.30 -20.22 7.03
N TRP A 470 10.87 -19.13 6.52
CA TRP A 470 11.04 -18.90 5.09
C TRP A 470 11.84 -20.02 4.39
N PRO A 471 12.95 -20.55 4.95
CA PRO A 471 13.67 -21.66 4.34
C PRO A 471 12.83 -22.94 4.24
N LEU A 472 11.90 -23.19 5.18
CA LEU A 472 11.03 -24.37 5.17
C LEU A 472 10.02 -24.35 4.01
N ILE A 473 9.67 -23.15 3.53
CA ILE A 473 8.78 -22.93 2.39
C ILE A 473 9.53 -22.58 1.10
N GLY A 474 10.86 -22.78 1.08
CA GLY A 474 11.70 -22.59 -0.11
C GLY A 474 12.06 -21.14 -0.43
N ILE A 475 11.99 -20.22 0.54
CA ILE A 475 12.45 -18.84 0.41
C ILE A 475 13.76 -18.71 1.20
N SER A 476 14.90 -18.68 0.51
CA SER A 476 16.24 -18.63 1.12
C SER A 476 17.11 -17.53 0.54
#